data_AF-A0A7C7X9X9-F1
#
_entry.id   AF-A0A7C7X9X9-F1
#
_cell.length_a   1.000
_cell.length_b   1.000
_cell.length_c   1.000
_cell.angle_alpha   90.00
_cell.angle_beta   90.00
_cell.angle_gamma   90.00
#
_symmetry.space_group_name_H-M   'P 1'
#
loop_
_entity.id
_entity.type
_entity.pdbx_description
1 polymer ?
#
loop_
_entity_poly.entity_id
_entity_poly.type
_entity_poly.pdbx_seq_one_letter_code
_entity_poly.pdbx_strand_id
1 'polypeptide(L)'
;MLNYSYNQSMKLKTTLLVILISTIAINTAYAKIANKYYERKLMDTDVDAMNGEGDTPVSEFINHNRTDPKYGERYDFKRFVDYEENLTSVVMKDGKIIFEQYNKEDIDSHFHINPMSMTKTLVGSAVGLALCNGDIKSLDDTVGLYSKSLSNSVYNNVTIRNLLRMASGVNKNRDNEKEYNRMIRNRRDSGLNDQVEIIQSIQDRHSEQGKVSIYHTLDVTAASILISELTGKSVSKK
;
A
#
# COMPACT_ATOMS: atom_id res chain seq x y z
N MET A 1 46.57 -26.11 37.46
CA MET A 1 45.13 -26.03 37.08
C MET A 1 44.65 -24.61 36.76
N LEU A 2 45.12 -23.55 37.42
CA LEU A 2 44.65 -22.17 37.21
C LEU A 2 44.87 -21.62 35.77
N ASN A 3 46.02 -21.89 35.14
CA ASN A 3 46.32 -21.41 33.77
C ASN A 3 45.46 -22.06 32.67
N TYR A 4 44.95 -23.27 32.90
CA TYR A 4 44.11 -23.97 31.91
C TYR A 4 42.69 -23.42 31.89
N SER A 5 42.13 -23.14 33.08
CA SER A 5 40.82 -22.50 33.23
C SER A 5 40.81 -21.06 32.71
N TYR A 6 41.89 -20.30 32.95
CA TYR A 6 42.05 -18.94 32.42
C TYR A 6 42.07 -18.93 30.88
N ASN A 7 42.84 -19.82 30.25
CA ASN A 7 42.91 -19.94 28.79
C ASN A 7 41.58 -20.38 28.15
N GLN A 8 40.79 -21.23 28.82
CA GLN A 8 39.45 -21.59 28.33
C GLN A 8 38.47 -20.42 28.45
N SER A 9 38.49 -19.69 29.57
CA SER A 9 37.65 -18.50 29.75
C SER A 9 37.97 -17.41 28.72
N MET A 10 39.27 -17.21 28.43
CA MET A 10 39.71 -16.24 27.43
C MET A 10 39.24 -16.65 26.02
N LYS A 11 39.42 -17.92 25.62
CA LYS A 11 38.92 -18.43 24.33
C LYS A 11 37.41 -18.29 24.18
N LEU A 12 36.63 -18.59 25.22
CA LEU A 12 35.17 -18.47 25.18
C LEU A 12 34.73 -17.02 24.99
N LYS A 13 35.37 -16.07 25.70
CA LYS A 13 35.09 -14.63 25.56
C LYS A 13 35.44 -14.11 24.16
N THR A 14 36.56 -14.55 23.60
CA THR A 14 36.95 -14.17 22.23
C THR A 14 35.97 -14.71 21.19
N THR A 15 35.52 -15.96 21.32
CA THR A 15 34.53 -16.54 20.40
C THR A 15 33.18 -15.82 20.48
N LEU A 16 32.68 -15.51 21.67
CA LEU A 16 31.44 -14.75 21.85
C LEU A 16 31.53 -13.33 21.27
N LEU A 17 32.68 -12.66 21.42
CA LEU A 17 32.92 -11.35 20.83
C LEU A 17 32.88 -11.40 19.30
N VAL A 18 33.49 -12.42 18.69
CA VAL A 18 33.48 -12.61 17.23
C VAL A 18 32.06 -12.84 16.70
N ILE A 19 31.25 -13.64 17.41
CA ILE A 19 29.84 -13.88 17.03
C ILE A 19 29.01 -12.59 17.16
N LEU A 20 29.24 -11.79 18.20
CA LEU A 20 28.55 -10.53 18.38
C LEU A 20 28.91 -9.53 17.26
N ILE A 21 30.21 -9.43 16.92
CA ILE A 21 30.67 -8.54 15.84
C ILE A 21 30.13 -9.00 14.49
N SER A 22 30.12 -10.31 14.21
CA SER A 22 29.59 -10.83 12.94
C SER A 22 28.09 -10.61 12.80
N THR A 23 27.31 -10.83 13.86
CA THR A 23 25.86 -10.57 13.85
C THR A 23 25.54 -9.08 13.64
N ILE A 24 26.28 -8.18 14.28
CA ILE A 24 26.12 -6.72 14.06
C ILE A 24 26.50 -6.34 12.61
N ALA A 25 27.62 -6.87 12.10
CA ALA A 25 28.06 -6.61 10.73
C ALA A 25 27.05 -7.12 9.68
N ILE A 26 26.48 -8.31 9.91
CA ILE A 26 25.44 -8.89 9.06
C ILE A 26 24.19 -8.01 9.09
N ASN A 27 23.67 -7.66 10.28
CA ASN A 27 22.47 -6.84 10.41
C ASN A 27 22.63 -5.44 9.79
N THR A 28 23.80 -4.82 9.96
CA THR A 28 24.09 -3.50 9.35
C THR A 28 24.26 -3.58 7.83
N ALA A 29 24.84 -4.67 7.31
CA ALA A 29 24.90 -4.92 5.87
C ALA A 29 23.50 -5.15 5.28
N TYR A 30 22.65 -5.96 5.94
CA TYR A 30 21.26 -6.15 5.55
C TYR A 30 20.47 -4.84 5.58
N ALA A 31 20.61 -4.02 6.61
CA ALA A 31 19.94 -2.72 6.69
C ALA A 31 20.40 -1.76 5.59
N LYS A 32 21.70 -1.72 5.26
CA LYS A 32 22.23 -0.91 4.14
C LYS A 32 21.77 -1.40 2.78
N ILE A 33 21.71 -2.72 2.57
CA ILE A 33 21.21 -3.32 1.32
C ILE A 33 19.71 -3.04 1.18
N ALA A 34 18.93 -3.19 2.25
CA ALA A 34 17.52 -2.86 2.27
C ALA A 34 17.31 -1.37 1.94
N ASN A 35 17.98 -0.44 2.62
CA ASN A 35 17.88 0.99 2.31
C ASN A 35 18.27 1.31 0.87
N LYS A 36 19.38 0.76 0.37
CA LYS A 36 19.82 1.00 -1.02
C LYS A 36 18.88 0.38 -2.05
N TYR A 37 18.25 -0.74 -1.72
CA TYR A 37 17.20 -1.37 -2.54
C TYR A 37 15.92 -0.51 -2.56
N TYR A 38 15.51 0.03 -1.40
CA TYR A 38 14.39 0.97 -1.31
C TYR A 38 14.67 2.29 -2.06
N GLU A 39 15.85 2.88 -1.89
CA GLU A 39 16.25 4.10 -2.61
C GLU A 39 16.32 3.86 -4.13
N ARG A 40 16.92 2.76 -4.61
CA ARG A 40 16.96 2.47 -6.04
C ARG A 40 15.58 2.19 -6.64
N LYS A 41 14.71 1.49 -5.91
CA LYS A 41 13.35 1.17 -6.36
C LYS A 41 12.44 2.41 -6.37
N LEU A 42 12.67 3.36 -5.46
CA LEU A 42 11.93 4.62 -5.40
C LEU A 42 12.47 5.70 -6.35
N MET A 43 13.70 5.59 -6.85
CA MET A 43 14.37 6.70 -7.55
C MET A 43 14.70 6.52 -9.03
N ASP A 44 14.70 5.33 -9.66
CA ASP A 44 14.90 5.31 -11.15
C ASP A 44 14.69 3.97 -11.90
N THR A 45 13.82 3.04 -11.44
CA THR A 45 13.59 1.78 -12.21
C THR A 45 12.15 1.33 -12.35
N ASP A 46 11.19 2.00 -11.71
CA ASP A 46 9.78 1.79 -12.05
C ASP A 46 9.38 2.89 -13.01
N VAL A 47 8.79 2.49 -14.14
CA VAL A 47 8.12 3.40 -15.08
C VAL A 47 7.27 4.37 -14.29
N ASP A 48 7.50 5.66 -14.51
CA ASP A 48 6.85 6.72 -13.75
C ASP A 48 5.33 6.60 -13.94
N ALA A 49 4.65 6.18 -12.88
CA ALA A 49 3.19 6.07 -12.87
C ALA A 49 2.54 7.44 -13.16
N MET A 50 3.24 8.56 -12.94
CA MET A 50 2.77 9.90 -13.35
C MET A 50 2.83 10.11 -14.86
N ASN A 51 3.74 9.45 -15.59
CA ASN A 51 3.86 9.59 -17.04
C ASN A 51 2.90 8.67 -17.81
N GLY A 52 2.16 7.79 -17.10
CA GLY A 52 1.22 6.86 -17.72
C GLY A 52 1.87 5.78 -18.61
N GLU A 53 3.20 5.70 -18.60
CA GLU A 53 3.96 4.71 -19.37
C GLU A 53 3.96 3.36 -18.65
N GLY A 54 2.84 2.65 -18.71
CA GLY A 54 2.74 1.28 -18.24
C GLY A 54 1.42 0.68 -18.69
N ASP A 55 1.30 -0.64 -18.73
CA ASP A 55 0.09 -1.31 -19.23
C ASP A 55 -1.20 -0.92 -18.48
N THR A 56 -1.12 -0.14 -17.39
CA THR A 56 -2.24 0.35 -16.60
C THR A 56 -3.09 1.33 -17.39
N PRO A 57 -4.33 0.98 -17.79
CA PRO A 57 -5.24 1.95 -18.37
C PRO A 57 -5.65 2.90 -17.25
N VAL A 58 -4.91 3.99 -17.08
CA VAL A 58 -5.34 5.07 -16.18
C VAL A 58 -6.43 5.81 -16.94
N SER A 59 -7.63 5.92 -16.36
CA SER A 59 -8.54 6.95 -16.86
C SER A 59 -7.83 8.27 -16.64
N GLU A 60 -7.35 8.91 -17.72
CA GLU A 60 -6.65 10.18 -17.60
C GLU A 60 -7.54 11.15 -16.82
N PHE A 61 -7.06 11.60 -15.66
CA PHE A 61 -7.63 12.76 -15.00
C PHE A 61 -7.15 13.97 -15.79
N ILE A 62 -7.81 14.26 -16.90
CA ILE A 62 -7.55 15.46 -17.68
C ILE A 62 -8.05 16.64 -16.87
N ASN A 63 -7.14 17.31 -16.17
CA ASN A 63 -7.44 18.62 -15.62
C ASN A 63 -7.56 19.61 -16.79
N HIS A 64 -8.78 19.83 -17.27
CA HIS A 64 -9.06 20.78 -18.35
C HIS A 64 -8.66 22.23 -18.02
N ASN A 65 -8.44 22.53 -16.74
CA ASN A 65 -8.01 23.84 -16.23
C ASN A 65 -6.66 23.73 -15.50
N ARG A 66 -5.70 22.99 -16.08
CA ARG A 66 -4.36 22.87 -15.52
C ARG A 66 -3.63 24.22 -15.58
N THR A 67 -3.34 24.79 -14.43
CA THR A 67 -2.35 25.88 -14.32
C THR A 67 -1.01 25.22 -14.04
N ASP A 68 -0.16 25.14 -15.06
CA ASP A 68 1.19 24.61 -14.89
C ASP A 68 2.09 25.63 -14.18
N PRO A 69 2.62 25.31 -12.99
CA PRO A 69 3.61 26.18 -12.37
C PRO A 69 4.86 26.17 -13.24
N LYS A 70 5.31 27.34 -13.70
CA LYS A 70 6.60 27.45 -14.38
C LYS A 70 7.74 27.37 -13.36
N TYR A 71 8.75 26.58 -13.66
CA TYR A 71 9.95 26.51 -12.83
C TYR A 71 10.55 27.92 -12.65
N GLY A 72 10.73 28.34 -11.39
CA GLY A 72 11.25 29.67 -11.04
C GLY A 72 10.20 30.75 -10.81
N GLU A 73 8.93 30.53 -11.20
CA GLU A 73 7.83 31.43 -10.82
C GLU A 73 7.43 31.21 -9.35
N ARG A 74 7.25 32.32 -8.63
CA ARG A 74 6.78 32.30 -7.24
C ARG A 74 5.26 32.37 -7.23
N TYR A 75 4.62 31.32 -6.73
CA TYR A 75 3.19 31.29 -6.47
C TYR A 75 2.94 31.57 -4.99
N ASP A 76 1.85 32.27 -4.69
CA ASP A 76 1.42 32.43 -3.30
C ASP A 76 0.88 31.10 -2.78
N PHE A 77 1.75 30.35 -2.12
CA PHE A 77 1.42 29.07 -1.51
C PHE A 77 0.30 29.22 -0.47
N LYS A 78 0.20 30.37 0.22
CA LYS A 78 -0.84 30.62 1.22
C LYS A 78 -2.23 30.49 0.65
N ARG A 79 -2.45 30.87 -0.61
CA ARG A 79 -3.76 30.71 -1.27
C ARG A 79 -4.24 29.26 -1.31
N PHE A 80 -3.33 28.28 -1.38
CA PHE A 80 -3.68 26.87 -1.41
C PHE A 80 -3.86 26.31 0.00
N VAL A 81 -2.97 26.66 0.92
CA VAL A 81 -3.01 26.12 2.29
C VAL A 81 -4.04 26.81 3.18
N ASP A 82 -4.39 28.07 2.92
CA ASP A 82 -5.41 28.80 3.69
C ASP A 82 -6.84 28.59 3.14
N TYR A 83 -7.03 27.64 2.20
CA TYR A 83 -8.36 27.32 1.69
C TYR A 83 -9.29 26.87 2.83
N GLU A 84 -10.53 27.36 2.86
CA GLU A 84 -11.41 27.25 4.03
C GLU A 84 -11.70 25.81 4.47
N GLU A 85 -11.78 24.89 3.52
CA GLU A 85 -12.02 23.46 3.76
C GLU A 85 -10.73 22.66 4.06
N ASN A 86 -9.56 23.27 3.89
CA ASN A 86 -8.29 22.62 4.18
C ASN A 86 -8.10 22.52 5.69
N LEU A 87 -7.99 21.30 6.23
CA LEU A 87 -7.76 21.08 7.67
C LEU A 87 -6.29 21.25 8.06
N THR A 88 -5.38 20.72 7.23
CA THR A 88 -3.94 20.71 7.50
C THR A 88 -3.13 20.53 6.22
N SER A 89 -1.91 21.04 6.20
CA SER A 89 -0.96 20.83 5.11
C SER A 89 0.44 20.62 5.66
N VAL A 90 1.09 19.56 5.19
CA VAL A 90 2.46 19.18 5.57
C VAL A 90 3.29 19.01 4.29
N VAL A 91 4.45 19.66 4.24
CA VAL A 91 5.41 19.51 3.14
C VAL A 91 6.72 18.98 3.68
N MET A 92 7.18 17.89 3.08
CA MET A 92 8.45 17.28 3.41
C MET A 92 9.43 17.41 2.25
N LYS A 93 10.70 17.66 2.59
CA LYS A 93 11.82 17.65 1.66
C LYS A 93 13.03 16.99 2.33
N ASP A 94 13.67 16.06 1.61
CA ASP A 94 14.87 15.36 2.09
C ASP A 94 14.68 14.73 3.49
N GLY A 95 13.52 14.12 3.70
CA GLY A 95 13.15 13.47 4.98
C GLY A 95 12.83 14.44 6.12
N LYS A 96 12.77 15.75 5.87
CA LYS A 96 12.46 16.77 6.89
C LYS A 96 11.17 17.50 6.56
N ILE A 97 10.37 17.78 7.58
CA ILE A 97 9.23 18.69 7.47
C ILE A 97 9.80 20.10 7.28
N ILE A 98 9.45 20.75 6.18
CA ILE A 98 9.87 22.13 5.86
C ILE A 98 8.71 23.13 5.98
N PHE A 99 7.48 22.61 6.06
CA PHE A 99 6.27 23.39 6.25
C PHE A 99 5.19 22.50 6.88
N GLU A 100 4.47 23.05 7.84
CA GLU A 100 3.36 22.41 8.51
C GLU A 100 2.37 23.48 8.97
N GLN A 101 1.09 23.31 8.67
CA GLN A 101 0.03 24.23 9.03
C GLN A 101 -1.23 23.46 9.43
N TYR A 102 -1.92 23.98 10.44
CA TYR A 102 -3.19 23.47 10.97
C TYR A 102 -4.19 24.63 10.98
N ASN A 103 -5.33 24.45 10.31
CA ASN A 103 -6.24 25.56 9.99
C ASN A 103 -7.49 25.64 10.87
N LYS A 104 -7.67 24.70 11.80
CA LYS A 104 -8.81 24.66 12.73
C LYS A 104 -8.28 24.46 14.14
N GLU A 105 -8.97 25.03 15.13
CA GLU A 105 -8.51 25.06 16.53
C GLU A 105 -8.37 23.67 17.16
N ASP A 106 -9.12 22.68 16.65
CA ASP A 106 -9.14 21.29 17.12
C ASP A 106 -8.22 20.34 16.35
N ILE A 107 -7.42 20.86 15.42
CA ILE A 107 -6.52 20.08 14.57
C ILE A 107 -5.08 20.40 14.96
N ASP A 108 -4.32 19.37 15.29
CA ASP A 108 -2.89 19.45 15.61
C ASP A 108 -2.13 18.25 15.02
N SER A 109 -0.85 18.10 15.41
CA SER A 109 0.00 16.99 14.97
C SER A 109 -0.44 15.60 15.42
N HIS A 110 -1.39 15.51 16.35
CA HIS A 110 -1.95 14.26 16.84
C HIS A 110 -3.32 13.96 16.24
N PHE A 111 -3.87 14.89 15.44
CA PHE A 111 -5.16 14.72 14.82
C PHE A 111 -5.15 13.62 13.76
N HIS A 112 -6.01 12.62 13.93
CA HIS A 112 -6.18 11.56 12.95
C HIS A 112 -7.20 11.97 11.89
N ILE A 113 -6.71 12.27 10.68
CA ILE A 113 -7.58 12.48 9.52
C ILE A 113 -8.26 11.17 9.11
N ASN A 114 -9.45 11.26 8.53
CA ASN A 114 -10.02 10.15 7.77
C ASN A 114 -9.35 10.14 6.38
N PRO A 115 -8.43 9.21 6.08
CA PRO A 115 -7.65 9.20 4.84
C PRO A 115 -8.50 8.81 3.61
N MET A 116 -9.75 8.39 3.82
CA MET A 116 -10.66 7.94 2.77
C MET A 116 -9.98 6.93 1.83
N SER A 117 -9.72 7.32 0.58
CA SER A 117 -9.15 6.40 -0.41
C SER A 117 -7.62 6.37 -0.43
N MET A 118 -6.94 7.23 0.33
CA MET A 118 -5.48 7.14 0.48
C MET A 118 -5.06 5.80 1.11
N THR A 119 -5.93 5.17 1.90
CA THR A 119 -5.71 3.84 2.48
C THR A 119 -5.49 2.75 1.41
N LYS A 120 -5.99 2.93 0.18
CA LYS A 120 -5.77 1.97 -0.92
C LYS A 120 -4.30 1.79 -1.24
N THR A 121 -3.50 2.86 -1.12
CA THR A 121 -2.05 2.81 -1.28
C THR A 121 -1.41 1.88 -0.26
N LEU A 122 -1.90 1.86 0.99
CA LEU A 122 -1.39 0.94 2.02
C LEU A 122 -1.67 -0.53 1.66
N VAL A 123 -2.86 -0.83 1.12
CA VAL A 123 -3.20 -2.17 0.64
C VAL A 123 -2.29 -2.59 -0.52
N GLY A 124 -2.08 -1.70 -1.50
CA GLY A 124 -1.14 -1.93 -2.60
C GLY A 124 0.29 -2.18 -2.13
N SER A 125 0.78 -1.38 -1.18
CA SER A 125 2.10 -1.56 -0.55
C SER A 125 2.20 -2.90 0.18
N ALA A 126 1.15 -3.35 0.87
CA ALA A 126 1.14 -4.65 1.53
C ALA A 126 1.25 -5.80 0.52
N VAL A 127 0.59 -5.70 -0.63
CA VAL A 127 0.73 -6.65 -1.76
C VAL A 127 2.16 -6.61 -2.31
N GLY A 128 2.74 -5.42 -2.49
CA GLY A 128 4.13 -5.26 -2.91
C GLY A 128 5.14 -5.90 -1.95
N LEU A 129 4.87 -5.82 -0.65
CA LEU A 129 5.68 -6.50 0.38
C LEU A 129 5.52 -8.02 0.30
N ALA A 130 4.30 -8.53 0.12
CA ALA A 130 4.06 -9.97 -0.07
C ALA A 130 4.78 -10.52 -1.32
N LEU A 131 4.84 -9.73 -2.41
CA LEU A 131 5.66 -10.06 -3.58
C LEU A 131 7.16 -10.10 -3.24
N CYS A 132 7.68 -9.08 -2.54
CA CYS A 132 9.11 -9.04 -2.18
C CYS A 132 9.52 -10.17 -1.23
N ASN A 133 8.60 -10.64 -0.38
CA ASN A 133 8.82 -11.76 0.52
C ASN A 133 8.71 -13.13 -0.16
N GLY A 134 8.18 -13.20 -1.37
CA GLY A 134 7.90 -14.45 -2.09
C GLY A 134 6.60 -15.15 -1.68
N ASP A 135 5.77 -14.51 -0.83
CA ASP A 135 4.41 -14.98 -0.50
C ASP A 135 3.51 -14.95 -1.75
N ILE A 136 3.74 -13.95 -2.62
CA ILE A 136 3.24 -13.88 -3.99
C ILE A 136 4.45 -14.08 -4.91
N LYS A 137 4.36 -14.98 -5.88
CA LYS A 137 5.46 -15.27 -6.83
C LYS A 137 5.50 -14.28 -7.99
N SER A 138 4.34 -13.94 -8.55
CA SER A 138 4.20 -12.99 -9.65
C SER A 138 2.93 -12.17 -9.51
N LEU A 139 2.96 -10.92 -10.00
CA LEU A 139 1.74 -10.13 -10.16
C LEU A 139 0.84 -10.64 -11.30
N ASP A 140 1.39 -11.47 -12.19
CA ASP A 140 0.63 -12.09 -13.29
C ASP A 140 -0.09 -13.38 -12.85
N ASP A 141 0.17 -13.85 -11.64
CA ASP A 141 -0.58 -14.94 -11.05
C ASP A 141 -2.00 -14.48 -10.67
N THR A 142 -2.95 -15.42 -10.67
CA THR A 142 -4.32 -15.13 -10.26
C THR A 142 -4.47 -15.11 -8.75
N VAL A 143 -5.37 -14.24 -8.26
CA VAL A 143 -5.61 -14.09 -6.81
C VAL A 143 -6.17 -15.36 -6.18
N GLY A 144 -6.90 -16.19 -6.95
CA GLY A 144 -7.43 -17.47 -6.49
C GLY A 144 -6.35 -18.51 -6.16
N LEU A 145 -5.13 -18.37 -6.70
CA LEU A 145 -4.00 -19.24 -6.32
C LEU A 145 -3.55 -19.02 -4.87
N TYR A 146 -3.81 -17.82 -4.33
CA TYR A 146 -3.29 -17.37 -3.04
C TYR A 146 -4.37 -17.22 -1.97
N SER A 147 -5.64 -17.15 -2.38
CA SER A 147 -6.76 -16.92 -1.47
C SER A 147 -7.89 -17.90 -1.74
N LYS A 148 -8.22 -18.72 -0.74
CA LYS A 148 -9.32 -19.68 -0.80
C LYS A 148 -10.67 -18.98 -0.90
N SER A 149 -10.81 -17.82 -0.25
CA SER A 149 -12.03 -17.03 -0.34
C SER A 149 -12.24 -16.49 -1.74
N LEU A 150 -11.17 -15.95 -2.36
CA LEU A 150 -11.25 -15.38 -3.70
C LEU A 150 -11.33 -16.45 -4.80
N SER A 151 -10.78 -17.65 -4.58
CA SER A 151 -10.93 -18.78 -5.50
C SER A 151 -12.40 -19.20 -5.68
N ASN A 152 -13.24 -18.93 -4.67
CA ASN A 152 -14.68 -19.18 -4.67
C ASN A 152 -15.49 -17.93 -5.01
N SER A 153 -14.91 -16.96 -5.72
CA SER A 153 -15.58 -15.71 -6.11
C SER A 153 -15.38 -15.40 -7.59
N VAL A 154 -16.06 -14.36 -8.09
CA VAL A 154 -15.82 -13.82 -9.44
C VAL A 154 -14.36 -13.43 -9.67
N TYR A 155 -13.56 -13.23 -8.63
CA TYR A 155 -12.14 -12.88 -8.72
C TYR A 155 -11.19 -14.06 -8.97
N ASN A 156 -11.63 -15.31 -8.90
CA ASN A 156 -10.75 -16.50 -8.94
C ASN A 156 -9.63 -16.42 -9.99
N ASN A 157 -9.99 -16.04 -11.22
CA ASN A 157 -9.08 -15.99 -12.36
C ASN A 157 -8.51 -14.59 -12.65
N VAL A 158 -8.75 -13.60 -11.77
CA VAL A 158 -8.22 -12.23 -11.94
C VAL A 158 -6.76 -12.20 -11.49
N THR A 159 -5.87 -11.64 -12.31
CA THR A 159 -4.46 -11.47 -11.94
C THR A 159 -4.32 -10.42 -10.84
N ILE A 160 -3.32 -10.59 -9.97
CA ILE A 160 -3.03 -9.62 -8.92
C ILE A 160 -2.75 -8.24 -9.54
N ARG A 161 -2.04 -8.20 -10.67
CA ARG A 161 -1.78 -6.98 -11.46
C ARG A 161 -3.07 -6.26 -11.83
N ASN A 162 -4.04 -6.97 -12.42
CA ASN A 162 -5.29 -6.36 -12.85
C ASN A 162 -6.17 -5.94 -11.67
N LEU A 163 -6.12 -6.67 -10.56
CA LEU A 163 -6.80 -6.29 -9.33
C LEU A 163 -6.26 -4.95 -8.77
N LEU A 164 -4.93 -4.80 -8.69
CA LEU A 164 -4.29 -3.57 -8.21
C LEU A 164 -4.57 -2.35 -9.10
N ARG A 165 -4.79 -2.59 -10.39
CA ARG A 165 -5.08 -1.56 -11.40
C ARG A 165 -6.57 -1.21 -11.52
N MET A 166 -7.40 -1.77 -10.65
CA MET A 166 -8.86 -1.66 -10.72
C MET A 166 -9.43 -2.10 -12.07
N ALA A 167 -8.82 -3.11 -12.68
CA ALA A 167 -9.15 -3.62 -14.01
C ALA A 167 -9.61 -5.08 -13.94
N SER A 168 -10.33 -5.47 -12.88
CA SER A 168 -10.82 -6.85 -12.70
C SER A 168 -11.94 -7.24 -13.67
N GLY A 169 -12.68 -6.25 -14.17
CA GLY A 169 -13.89 -6.40 -14.98
C GLY A 169 -15.15 -6.75 -14.18
N VAL A 170 -15.11 -6.72 -12.84
CA VAL A 170 -16.22 -7.16 -11.96
C VAL A 170 -17.34 -6.13 -11.84
N ASN A 171 -17.05 -4.84 -11.94
CA ASN A 171 -18.08 -3.81 -11.86
C ASN A 171 -18.03 -2.88 -13.08
N LYS A 172 -19.19 -2.56 -13.66
CA LYS A 172 -19.31 -1.76 -14.89
C LYS A 172 -19.00 -0.29 -14.67
N ASN A 173 -19.39 0.24 -13.51
CA ASN A 173 -19.30 1.66 -13.19
C ASN A 173 -19.44 1.87 -11.67
N ARG A 174 -19.70 3.12 -11.26
CA ARG A 174 -19.82 3.51 -9.85
C ARG A 174 -21.25 3.71 -9.37
N ASP A 175 -22.26 3.35 -10.15
CA ASP A 175 -23.66 3.60 -9.79
C ASP A 175 -24.05 2.87 -8.49
N ASN A 176 -23.51 1.66 -8.29
CA ASN A 176 -23.75 0.82 -7.10
C ASN A 176 -22.73 1.06 -5.97
N GLU A 177 -21.79 2.00 -6.12
CA GLU A 177 -20.68 2.19 -5.18
C GLU A 177 -21.16 2.57 -3.78
N LYS A 178 -22.26 3.33 -3.67
CA LYS A 178 -22.86 3.70 -2.36
C LYS A 178 -23.44 2.47 -1.65
N GLU A 179 -24.02 1.55 -2.40
CA GLU A 179 -24.58 0.31 -1.87
C GLU A 179 -23.47 -0.64 -1.43
N TYR A 180 -22.49 -0.92 -2.30
CA TYR A 180 -21.35 -1.76 -1.94
C TYR A 180 -20.57 -1.21 -0.76
N ASN A 181 -20.33 0.11 -0.70
CA ASN A 181 -19.69 0.70 0.48
C ASN A 181 -20.54 0.53 1.74
N ARG A 182 -21.86 0.56 1.65
CA ARG A 182 -22.73 0.31 2.81
C ARG A 182 -22.65 -1.15 3.26
N MET A 183 -22.65 -2.09 2.32
CA MET A 183 -22.48 -3.51 2.59
C MET A 183 -21.13 -3.77 3.25
N ILE A 184 -20.03 -3.31 2.65
CA ILE A 184 -18.66 -3.56 3.14
C ILE A 184 -18.39 -2.86 4.48
N ARG A 185 -18.90 -1.63 4.68
CA ARG A 185 -18.64 -0.84 5.91
C ARG A 185 -19.62 -1.10 7.04
N ASN A 186 -20.69 -1.87 6.82
CA ASN A 186 -21.71 -2.21 7.80
C ASN A 186 -22.23 -1.01 8.63
N ARG A 187 -23.05 -0.14 8.00
CA ARG A 187 -23.72 0.98 8.71
C ARG A 187 -25.12 0.66 9.24
N ARG A 188 -25.58 -0.60 9.25
CA ARG A 188 -26.89 -0.97 9.85
C ARG A 188 -26.88 -2.35 10.53
N ASP A 189 -27.23 -2.33 11.81
CA ASP A 189 -27.93 -3.35 12.62
C ASP A 189 -27.29 -4.65 13.13
N SER A 190 -26.01 -4.98 12.87
CA SER A 190 -25.42 -6.16 13.54
C SER A 190 -23.91 -6.14 13.81
N GLY A 191 -23.15 -5.20 13.23
CA GLY A 191 -21.73 -5.02 13.53
C GLY A 191 -20.77 -6.07 12.95
N LEU A 192 -21.25 -7.07 12.20
CA LEU A 192 -20.41 -8.05 11.52
C LEU A 192 -20.97 -8.30 10.11
N ASN A 193 -20.36 -7.68 9.10
CA ASN A 193 -20.53 -8.15 7.73
C ASN A 193 -19.22 -8.82 7.35
N ASP A 194 -19.29 -10.08 6.95
CA ASP A 194 -18.12 -10.76 6.42
C ASP A 194 -17.84 -10.23 5.01
N GLN A 195 -16.74 -9.51 4.85
CA GLN A 195 -16.33 -8.99 3.55
C GLN A 195 -16.10 -10.12 2.54
N VAL A 196 -15.74 -11.32 3.02
CA VAL A 196 -15.63 -12.51 2.18
C VAL A 196 -16.99 -12.90 1.62
N GLU A 197 -18.02 -13.00 2.46
CA GLU A 197 -19.38 -13.34 2.01
C GLU A 197 -19.90 -12.33 0.99
N ILE A 198 -19.68 -11.03 1.23
CA ILE A 198 -20.07 -9.98 0.28
C ILE A 198 -19.35 -10.19 -1.06
N ILE A 199 -18.03 -10.37 -1.05
CA ILE A 199 -17.26 -10.56 -2.30
C ILE A 199 -17.68 -11.85 -3.03
N GLN A 200 -17.99 -12.92 -2.30
CA GLN A 200 -18.47 -14.18 -2.89
C GLN A 200 -19.90 -14.07 -3.43
N SER A 201 -20.72 -13.17 -2.88
CA SER A 201 -22.07 -12.89 -3.41
C SER A 201 -22.06 -12.15 -4.74
N ILE A 202 -20.98 -11.44 -5.08
CA ILE A 202 -20.85 -10.73 -6.36
C ILE A 202 -20.55 -11.73 -7.48
N GLN A 203 -21.45 -11.80 -8.45
CA GLN A 203 -21.35 -12.69 -9.61
C GLN A 203 -21.11 -11.94 -10.93
N ASP A 204 -21.33 -10.62 -10.94
CA ASP A 204 -21.30 -9.84 -12.16
C ASP A 204 -19.88 -9.71 -12.71
N ARG A 205 -19.74 -10.01 -14.01
CA ARG A 205 -18.54 -9.72 -14.80
C ARG A 205 -18.97 -8.94 -16.03
N HIS A 206 -18.53 -7.69 -16.10
CA HIS A 206 -18.92 -6.75 -17.16
C HIS A 206 -17.91 -6.66 -18.30
N SER A 207 -16.68 -7.11 -18.06
CA SER A 207 -15.65 -7.19 -19.10
C SER A 207 -14.59 -8.25 -18.79
N GLU A 208 -13.78 -8.55 -19.79
CA GLU A 208 -12.50 -9.22 -19.57
C GLU A 208 -11.60 -8.33 -18.69
N GLN A 209 -10.87 -8.94 -17.76
CA GLN A 209 -9.90 -8.22 -16.96
C GLN A 209 -8.81 -7.57 -17.81
N GLY A 210 -8.22 -6.48 -17.31
CA GLY A 210 -7.11 -5.76 -17.96
C GLY A 210 -7.52 -4.86 -19.12
N LYS A 211 -8.79 -4.89 -19.57
CA LYS A 211 -9.27 -4.06 -20.67
C LYS A 211 -9.56 -2.61 -20.27
N VAL A 212 -10.20 -2.42 -19.12
CA VAL A 212 -10.66 -1.11 -18.65
C VAL A 212 -10.43 -1.00 -17.15
N SER A 213 -9.88 0.12 -16.68
CA SER A 213 -9.83 0.43 -15.25
C SER A 213 -11.10 1.14 -14.83
N ILE A 214 -11.78 0.60 -13.81
CA ILE A 214 -13.02 1.14 -13.27
C ILE A 214 -12.83 1.27 -11.77
N TYR A 215 -12.80 2.51 -11.29
CA TYR A 215 -12.57 2.77 -9.87
C TYR A 215 -13.78 2.35 -9.01
N HIS A 216 -13.64 1.34 -8.15
CA HIS A 216 -14.69 0.91 -7.22
C HIS A 216 -14.14 0.22 -5.96
N THR A 217 -15.00 0.07 -4.95
CA THR A 217 -14.62 -0.49 -3.64
C THR A 217 -14.34 -2.00 -3.65
N LEU A 218 -15.00 -2.77 -4.52
CA LEU A 218 -14.89 -4.24 -4.54
C LEU A 218 -13.46 -4.74 -4.83
N ASP A 219 -12.74 -4.17 -5.80
CA ASP A 219 -11.36 -4.59 -6.14
C ASP A 219 -10.41 -4.41 -4.96
N VAL A 220 -10.54 -3.29 -4.25
CA VAL A 220 -9.72 -3.02 -3.05
C VAL A 220 -10.08 -3.95 -1.91
N THR A 221 -11.36 -4.28 -1.76
CA THR A 221 -11.81 -5.22 -0.73
C THR A 221 -11.27 -6.62 -1.01
N ALA A 222 -11.30 -7.08 -2.25
CA ALA A 222 -10.67 -8.33 -2.66
C ALA A 222 -9.15 -8.33 -2.41
N ALA A 223 -8.45 -7.23 -2.70
CA ALA A 223 -7.01 -7.12 -2.39
C ALA A 223 -6.73 -7.16 -0.88
N SER A 224 -7.61 -6.57 -0.07
CA SER A 224 -7.52 -6.64 1.40
C SER A 224 -7.75 -8.06 1.94
N ILE A 225 -8.71 -8.80 1.36
CA ILE A 225 -8.96 -10.22 1.69
C ILE A 225 -7.72 -11.06 1.36
N LEU A 226 -7.17 -10.90 0.14
CA LEU A 226 -5.95 -11.59 -0.29
C LEU A 226 -4.82 -11.45 0.74
N ILE A 227 -4.52 -10.21 1.16
CA ILE A 227 -3.46 -9.96 2.13
C ILE A 227 -3.81 -10.50 3.51
N SER A 228 -5.08 -10.42 3.90
CA SER A 228 -5.50 -10.92 5.21
C SER A 228 -5.33 -12.44 5.32
N GLU A 229 -5.67 -13.19 4.27
CA GLU A 229 -5.48 -14.64 4.22
C GLU A 229 -4.00 -15.03 4.12
N LEU A 230 -3.21 -14.36 3.28
CA LEU A 230 -1.78 -14.64 3.14
C LEU A 230 -1.01 -14.44 4.45
N THR A 231 -1.40 -13.46 5.26
CA THR A 231 -0.66 -13.09 6.47
C THR A 231 -1.24 -13.66 7.76
N GLY A 232 -2.47 -14.22 7.71
CA GLY A 232 -3.24 -14.58 8.90
C GLY A 232 -3.56 -13.39 9.82
N LYS A 233 -3.41 -12.15 9.33
CA LYS A 233 -3.60 -10.91 10.08
C LYS A 233 -4.39 -9.92 9.22
N SER A 234 -5.20 -9.07 9.85
CA SER A 234 -5.78 -7.93 9.13
C SER A 234 -4.69 -7.00 8.61
N VAL A 235 -4.94 -6.34 7.47
CA VAL A 235 -4.06 -5.29 6.89
C VAL A 235 -3.66 -4.22 7.91
N SER A 236 -4.50 -3.93 8.90
CA SER A 236 -4.22 -2.95 9.97
C SER A 236 -3.16 -3.38 10.99
N LYS A 237 -2.70 -4.64 10.96
CA LYS A 237 -1.76 -5.22 11.92
C LYS A 237 -0.38 -5.56 11.33
N LYS A 238 -0.06 -5.07 10.12
CA LYS A 238 1.23 -5.29 9.46
C LYS A 238 2.08 -4.03 9.45
#